data_AF-A0A534B9M9-F1
#
_entry.id   AF-A0A534B9M9-F1
#
_cell.length_a   1.000
_cell.length_b   1.000
_cell.length_c   1.000
_cell.angle_alpha   90.00
_cell.angle_beta   90.00
_cell.angle_gamma   90.00
#
_symmetry.space_group_name_H-M   'P 1'
#
loop_
_entity.id
_entity.type
_entity.pdbx_description
1 polymer ?
#
loop_
_entity_poly.entity_id
_entity_poly.type
_entity_poly.pdbx_seq_one_letter_code
_entity_poly.pdbx_strand_id
1 'polypeptide(L)' 'MGLAEPTYRGAASVAREVDLVARVAEGDRRAFEELYHLYHRRMARFLTRLTHRYDLAEEVINDTFWVVWRKARDFRGDS' A
#
# COMPACT_ATOMS: atom_id res chain seq x y z
N MET A 1 -1.30 -9.88 28.79
CA MET A 1 -2.18 -9.30 27.75
C MET A 1 -1.43 -8.14 27.12
N GLY A 2 -0.49 -8.44 26.22
CA GLY A 2 0.42 -7.45 25.63
C GLY A 2 -0.33 -6.60 24.63
N LEU A 3 -0.58 -5.34 25.00
CA LEU A 3 -1.02 -4.31 24.07
C LEU A 3 0.03 -4.26 22.95
N ALA A 4 -0.38 -4.60 21.74
CA ALA A 4 0.47 -4.51 20.57
C ALA A 4 0.99 -3.07 20.50
N GLU A 5 2.29 -2.89 20.67
CA GLU A 5 2.94 -1.60 20.46
C GLU A 5 2.52 -1.09 19.08
N PRO A 6 2.12 0.18 18.95
CA PRO A 6 1.95 0.77 17.64
C PRO A 6 3.33 0.66 16.99
N THR A 7 3.43 -0.17 15.95
CA THR A 7 4.63 -0.27 15.13
C THR A 7 4.82 1.10 14.51
N TYR A 8 5.55 1.98 15.20
CA TYR A 8 5.94 3.26 14.68
C TYR A 8 6.83 2.96 13.50
N ARG A 9 6.22 2.96 12.32
CA ARG A 9 6.93 3.01 11.07
C ARG A 9 7.85 4.21 11.19
N GLY A 10 9.16 3.96 11.36
CA GLY A 10 10.13 5.01 11.63
C GLY A 10 9.95 6.15 10.62
N ALA A 11 10.16 7.40 11.05
CA ALA A 11 9.91 8.60 10.22
C ALA A 11 10.53 8.50 8.81
N ALA A 12 11.68 7.84 8.67
CA ALA A 12 12.32 7.57 7.38
C ALA A 12 11.49 6.67 6.44
N SER A 13 10.78 5.67 6.98
CA SER A 13 9.87 4.84 6.18
C SER A 13 8.59 5.60 5.83
N VAL A 14 8.10 6.50 6.66
CA VAL A 14 6.95 7.36 6.30
C VAL A 14 7.35 8.33 5.19
N ALA A 15 8.52 8.98 5.32
CA ALA A 15 9.05 9.87 4.29
C ALA A 15 9.24 9.15 2.94
N ARG A 16 9.76 7.91 2.96
CA ARG A 16 9.88 7.09 1.74
C ARG A 16 8.53 6.80 1.10
N GLU A 17 7.50 6.52 1.90
CA GLU A 17 6.16 6.28 1.35
C GLU A 17 5.54 7.52 0.74
N VAL A 18 5.73 8.68 1.37
CA VAL A 18 5.28 9.96 0.83
C VAL A 18 5.95 10.24 -0.52
N ASP A 19 7.27 10.01 -0.64
CA ASP A 19 8.00 10.13 -1.91
C ASP A 19 7.44 9.19 -2.99
N LEU A 20 7.21 7.92 -2.64
CA LEU A 20 6.63 6.96 -3.58
C LEU A 20 5.25 7.41 -4.05
N VAL A 21 4.38 7.86 -3.15
CA VAL A 21 3.04 8.32 -3.50
C VAL A 21 3.10 9.56 -4.41
N ALA A 22 3.99 10.51 -4.14
CA ALA A 22 4.19 11.68 -4.98
C ALA A 22 4.61 11.30 -6.41
N ARG A 23 5.57 10.37 -6.54
CA ARG A 23 6.01 9.87 -7.86
C ARG A 23 4.95 9.06 -8.58
N VAL A 24 4.12 8.29 -7.85
CA VAL A 24 2.97 7.60 -8.43
C VAL A 24 1.94 8.60 -8.97
N ALA A 25 1.74 9.74 -8.29
CA ALA A 25 0.89 10.82 -8.79
C ALA A 25 1.38 11.38 -10.13
N GLU A 26 2.69 11.42 -10.35
CA GLU A 26 3.30 11.81 -11.64
C GLU A 26 3.19 10.71 -12.73
N GLY A 27 2.76 9.50 -12.36
CA GLY A 27 2.68 8.35 -13.25
C GLY A 27 3.96 7.51 -13.32
N ASP A 28 4.82 7.58 -12.31
CA ASP A 28 6.00 6.71 -12.20
C ASP A 28 5.58 5.26 -11.88
N ARG A 29 5.69 4.40 -12.89
CA ARG A 29 5.38 2.97 -12.79
C ARG A 29 6.31 2.22 -11.83
N ARG A 30 7.58 2.61 -11.70
CA ARG A 30 8.53 1.96 -10.80
C ARG A 30 8.21 2.30 -9.35
N ALA A 31 7.86 3.56 -9.08
CA ALA A 31 7.38 3.97 -7.77
C ALA A 31 6.10 3.22 -7.38
N PHE A 32 5.21 2.99 -8.34
CA PHE A 32 3.99 2.20 -8.12
C PHE A 32 4.28 0.74 -7.79
N GLU A 33 5.19 0.10 -8.52
CA GLU A 33 5.62 -1.28 -8.26
C GLU A 33 6.28 -1.42 -6.87
N GLU A 34 7.11 -0.46 -6.48
CA GLU A 34 7.72 -0.43 -5.16
C GLU A 34 6.67 -0.26 -4.04
N LEU A 35 5.71 0.64 -4.23
CA LEU A 35 4.57 0.83 -3.33
C LEU A 35 3.73 -0.46 -3.25
N TYR A 36 3.43 -1.08 -4.38
CA TYR A 36 2.73 -2.36 -4.45
C TYR A 36 3.42 -3.43 -3.60
N HIS A 37 4.72 -3.66 -3.82
CA HIS A 37 5.45 -4.68 -3.06
C HIS A 37 5.53 -4.39 -1.55
N LEU A 38 5.66 -3.12 -1.17
CA LEU A 38 5.70 -2.70 0.24
C LEU A 38 4.43 -3.11 1.00
N TYR A 39 3.28 -2.97 0.37
CA TYR A 39 1.97 -3.22 0.97
C TYR A 39 1.44 -4.63 0.71
N HIS A 40 1.79 -5.24 -0.44
CA HIS A 40 1.30 -6.53 -0.91
C HIS A 40 1.44 -7.60 0.17
N ARG A 41 2.64 -7.79 0.74
CA ARG A 41 2.89 -8.84 1.74
C ARG A 41 1.99 -8.71 2.98
N ARG A 42 1.74 -7.47 3.43
CA ARG A 42 0.89 -7.22 4.61
C ARG A 42 -0.59 -7.42 4.28
N MET A 43 -1.04 -6.93 3.12
CA MET A 43 -2.41 -7.08 2.66
C MET A 43 -2.74 -8.54 2.35
N ALA A 44 -1.86 -9.26 1.65
CA ALA A 44 -2.04 -10.68 1.34
C ALA A 44 -2.20 -11.49 2.63
N ARG A 45 -1.33 -11.27 3.64
CA ARG A 45 -1.45 -11.94 4.95
C ARG A 45 -2.74 -11.59 5.69
N PHE A 46 -3.22 -10.36 5.57
CA PHE A 46 -4.45 -9.92 6.22
C PHE A 46 -5.69 -10.50 5.53
N LEU A 47 -5.78 -10.36 4.20
CA LEU A 47 -6.92 -10.78 3.40
C LEU A 47 -7.03 -12.31 3.33
N THR A 48 -5.93 -13.05 3.24
CA THR A 48 -5.95 -14.52 3.29
C THR A 48 -6.51 -15.06 4.61
N ARG A 49 -6.28 -14.37 5.73
CA ARG A 49 -6.85 -14.74 7.03
C ARG A 49 -8.35 -14.49 7.13
N LEU A 50 -8.87 -13.51 6.38
CA LEU A 50 -10.29 -13.19 6.37
C LEU A 50 -11.05 -14.08 5.39
N THR A 51 -10.50 -14.25 4.19
CA THR A 51 -11.16 -14.94 3.07
C THR A 51 -10.88 -16.44 3.05
N HIS A 52 -9.82 -16.90 3.73
CA HIS A 52 -9.27 -18.26 3.61
C HIS A 52 -8.90 -18.66 2.16
N ARG A 53 -8.76 -17.68 1.26
CA ARG A 53 -8.55 -17.87 -0.18
C ARG A 53 -7.49 -16.90 -0.69
N TYR A 54 -6.38 -17.44 -1.19
CA TYR A 54 -5.26 -16.63 -1.68
C TYR A 54 -5.59 -15.91 -2.98
N ASP A 55 -6.28 -16.59 -3.88
CA ASP A 55 -6.75 -16.05 -5.16
C ASP A 55 -7.65 -14.82 -4.97
N LEU A 56 -8.62 -14.92 -4.05
CA LEU A 56 -9.51 -13.80 -3.74
C LEU A 56 -8.75 -12.63 -3.07
N ALA A 57 -7.77 -12.95 -2.20
CA ALA A 57 -6.93 -11.93 -1.59
C ALA A 57 -6.09 -11.17 -2.64
N GLU A 58 -5.54 -11.89 -3.63
CA GLU A 58 -4.76 -11.30 -4.72
C GLU A 58 -5.62 -10.41 -5.62
N GLU A 59 -6.83 -10.84 -5.98
CA GLU A 59 -7.80 -10.04 -6.74
C GLU A 59 -8.11 -8.72 -6.04
N VAL A 60 -8.44 -8.77 -4.74
CA VAL A 60 -8.74 -7.56 -3.94
C VAL A 60 -7.54 -6.61 -3.87
N ILE A 61 -6.32 -7.15 -3.76
CA ILE A 61 -5.10 -6.31 -3.75
C ILE A 61 -4.93 -5.63 -5.11
N ASN A 62 -5.07 -6.38 -6.20
CA ASN A 62 -4.95 -5.84 -7.56
C ASN A 62 -5.98 -4.74 -7.82
N ASP A 63 -7.24 -4.95 -7.45
CA ASP A 63 -8.31 -3.93 -7.59
C ASP A 63 -8.01 -2.68 -6.75
N THR A 64 -7.53 -2.87 -5.52
CA THR A 64 -7.16 -1.75 -4.65
C THR A 64 -6.04 -0.92 -5.28
N PHE A 65 -5.00 -1.58 -5.78
CA PHE A 65 -3.86 -0.90 -6.39
C PHE A 65 -4.20 -0.27 -7.74
N TRP A 66 -5.14 -0.85 -8.49
CA TRP A 66 -5.69 -0.21 -9.69
C TRP A 66 -6.38 1.11 -9.36
N VAL A 67 -7.17 1.16 -8.29
CA VAL A 67 -7.80 2.41 -7.81
C VAL A 67 -6.74 3.42 -7.36
N VAL A 68 -5.70 2.98 -6.63
CA VAL A 68 -4.58 3.85 -6.24
C VAL A 68 -3.90 4.47 -7.45
N TRP A 69 -3.56 3.66 -8.47
CA TRP A 69 -2.95 4.16 -9.70
C TRP A 69 -3.82 5.21 -10.39
N ARG A 70 -5.13 4.97 -10.48
CA ARG A 70 -6.09 5.87 -11.13
C ARG A 70 -6.27 7.19 -10.37
N LYS A 71 -6.23 7.15 -9.04
CA LYS A 71 -6.50 8.31 -8.17
C LYS A 71 -5.25 9.04 -7.70
N ALA A 72 -4.07 8.46 -7.85
CA ALA A 72 -2.83 9.07 -7.36
C ALA A 72 -2.61 10.47 -7.96
N ARG A 73 -2.97 10.69 -9.22
CA ARG A 73 -2.91 12.01 -9.87
C ARG A 73 -3.73 13.09 -9.16
N ASP A 74 -4.85 12.71 -8.56
CA ASP A 74 -5.76 13.62 -7.86
C ASP A 74 -5.40 13.75 -6.37
N PHE A 75 -4.44 12.96 -5.89
CA PHE A 75 -4.01 12.96 -4.51
C PHE A 75 -3.07 14.13 -4.25
N ARG A 76 -3.54 15.13 -3.50
CA ARG A 76 -2.76 16.35 -3.19
C ARG A 76 -1.86 16.23 -1.95
N GLY A 77 -1.93 15.14 -1.18
CA GLY A 77 -1.09 14.95 0.01
C GLY A 77 -1.35 15.93 1.16
N ASP A 78 -2.38 16.78 1.07
CA ASP A 78 -2.77 17.73 2.12
C ASP A 78 -3.47 16.99 3.28
N SER A 79 -2.74 16.34 4.19
CA SER A 79 -3.27 15.79 5.46
C SER A 79 -2.19 15.62 6.52
#